data_AF-A0ABD0RKF3-F1
#
_entry.id   AF-A0ABD0RKF3-F1
#
_cell.length_a   1.000
_cell.length_b   1.000
_cell.length_c   1.000
_cell.angle_alpha   90.00
_cell.angle_beta   90.00
_cell.angle_gamma   90.00
#
_symmetry.space_group_name_H-M   'P 1'
#
loop_
_entity.id
_entity.type
_entity.pdbx_description
1 polymer ?
#
loop_
_entity_poly.entity_id
_entity_poly.type
_entity_poly.pdbx_seq_one_letter_code
_entity_poly.pdbx_strand_id
1 'polypeptide(L)' 'DLSNVNCEELGPLPPGWEIRNTATGRVYFVDHNNRTTQFTDPRLSANLHLVL' A
#
# COMPACT_ATOMS: atom_id res chain seq x y z
N ASP A 1 11.99 14.19 -5.19
CA ASP A 1 10.75 14.28 -5.98
C ASP A 1 10.06 12.92 -5.98
N LEU A 2 9.38 12.59 -4.88
CA LEU A 2 8.58 11.35 -4.73
C LEU A 2 7.09 11.70 -4.65
N SER A 3 6.76 12.96 -4.93
CA SER A 3 5.42 13.55 -4.96
C SER A 3 4.55 12.99 -6.07
N ASN A 4 5.13 12.29 -7.04
CA ASN A 4 4.47 11.84 -8.26
C ASN A 4 4.21 10.33 -8.32
N VAL A 5 4.53 9.56 -7.26
CA VAL A 5 4.18 8.13 -7.19
C VAL A 5 2.72 8.03 -6.78
N ASN A 6 1.84 8.19 -7.77
CA ASN A 6 0.44 7.93 -7.57
C ASN A 6 0.28 6.43 -7.26
N CYS A 7 -0.39 6.08 -6.15
CA CYS A 7 -0.60 4.69 -5.71
C CYS A 7 -1.33 3.84 -6.77
N GLU A 8 -1.85 4.47 -7.82
CA GLU A 8 -2.48 3.87 -8.99
C GLU A 8 -1.47 3.31 -10.00
N GLU A 9 -0.20 3.76 -9.99
CA GLU A 9 0.85 3.27 -10.90
C GLU A 9 1.47 1.94 -10.43
N LEU A 10 1.29 1.58 -9.15
CA LEU A 10 1.80 0.33 -8.57
C LEU A 10 0.95 -0.92 -8.91
N GLY A 11 -0.06 -0.79 -9.77
CA GLY A 11 -1.00 -1.87 -10.09
C GLY A 11 -2.05 -2.07 -8.99
N PRO A 12 -2.89 -3.13 -9.03
CA PRO A 12 -3.88 -3.38 -7.98
C PRO A 12 -3.23 -3.71 -6.63
N LEU A 13 -3.96 -3.49 -5.53
CA LEU A 13 -3.54 -3.99 -4.21
C LEU A 13 -3.42 -5.52 -4.22
N PRO A 14 -2.51 -6.10 -3.41
CA PRO A 14 -2.48 -7.54 -3.23
C PRO A 14 -3.81 -8.05 -2.62
N PRO A 15 -4.17 -9.33 -2.81
CA PRO A 15 -5.38 -9.89 -2.24
C PRO A 15 -5.48 -9.70 -0.72
N GLY A 16 -6.66 -9.29 -0.25
CA GLY A 16 -6.92 -9.05 1.17
C GLY A 16 -6.37 -7.71 1.69
N TRP A 17 -5.89 -6.83 0.83
CA TRP A 17 -5.52 -5.47 1.20
C TRP A 17 -6.62 -4.46 0.86
N GLU A 18 -6.81 -3.47 1.74
CA GLU A 18 -7.75 -2.36 1.58
C GLU A 18 -7.06 -1.01 1.85
N ILE A 19 -7.36 0.01 1.04
CA ILE A 19 -6.90 1.39 1.27
C ILE A 19 -7.97 2.14 2.07
N ARG A 20 -7.54 2.84 3.11
CA ARG A 20 -8.39 3.74 3.90
C ARG A 20 -7.72 5.08 4.18
N ASN A 21 -8.54 6.03 4.61
CA ASN A 21 -8.10 7.35 5.06
C ASN A 21 -8.36 7.51 6.56
N THR A 22 -7.38 8.03 7.30
CA THR A 22 -7.56 8.45 8.68
C THR A 22 -8.44 9.70 8.73
N ALA A 23 -8.96 10.03 9.92
CA ALA A 23 -9.69 11.29 10.14
C ALA A 23 -8.86 12.54 9.80
N THR A 24 -7.54 12.43 9.79
CA THR A 24 -6.59 13.49 9.39
C THR A 24 -6.31 13.53 7.89
N GLY A 25 -6.97 12.69 7.09
CA GLY A 25 -6.81 12.62 5.64
C GLY A 25 -5.60 11.80 5.19
N ARG A 26 -4.89 11.12 6.09
CA ARG A 26 -3.72 10.31 5.75
C ARG A 26 -4.14 8.93 5.26
N VAL A 27 -3.58 8.49 4.14
CA VAL A 27 -3.81 7.14 3.60
C VAL A 27 -3.08 6.10 4.46
N TYR A 28 -3.74 4.97 4.69
CA TYR A 28 -3.16 3.77 5.30
C TYR A 28 -3.75 2.51 4.65
N PHE A 29 -3.03 1.40 4.80
CA PHE A 29 -3.32 0.12 4.18
C PHE A 29 -3.69 -0.89 5.26
N VAL A 30 -4.79 -1.60 5.05
CA VAL A 30 -5.31 -2.63 5.95
C VAL A 30 -5.07 -3.99 5.31
N ASP A 31 -4.34 -4.86 6.01
CA ASP A 31 -4.18 -6.26 5.64
C ASP A 31 -5.22 -7.10 6.40
N HIS A 32 -6.19 -7.65 5.67
CA HIS A 32 -7.24 -8.51 6.21
C HIS A 32 -6.78 -9.96 6.42
N ASN A 33 -5.69 -10.40 5.79
CA ASN A 33 -5.11 -11.74 5.95
C ASN A 33 -4.48 -11.87 7.35
N ASN A 34 -3.68 -10.87 7.72
CA ASN A 34 -2.93 -10.81 8.97
C ASN A 34 -3.58 -9.92 10.04
N ARG A 35 -4.66 -9.21 9.68
CA ARG A 35 -5.37 -8.25 10.55
C ARG A 35 -4.45 -7.15 11.08
N THR A 36 -3.61 -6.61 10.19
CA THR A 36 -2.67 -5.54 10.51
C THR A 36 -2.98 -4.29 9.70
N THR A 37 -2.45 -3.14 10.14
CA THR A 37 -2.61 -1.87 9.43
C THR A 37 -1.27 -1.16 9.36
N GLN A 38 -0.96 -0.56 8.21
CA GLN A 38 0.34 0.05 7.95
C GLN A 38 0.18 1.36 7.17
N PHE A 39 1.11 2.30 7.34
CA PHE A 39 1.14 3.55 6.56
C PHE A 39 1.96 3.43 5.27
N THR A 40 2.74 2.35 5.14
CA THR A 40 3.54 2.06 3.95
C THR A 40 2.76 1.13 3.04
N ASP A 41 2.75 1.46 1.74
CA ASP A 41 2.12 0.64 0.73
C ASP A 41 2.85 -0.71 0.59
N PRO A 42 2.17 -1.86 0.74
CA PRO A 42 2.80 -3.18 0.62
C PRO A 42 3.42 -3.43 -0.75
N ARG A 43 2.94 -2.75 -1.80
CA ARG A 43 3.45 -2.88 -3.17
C ARG A 43 4.80 -2.24 -3.34
N LEU A 44 5.14 -1.22 -2.54
CA LEU A 44 6.47 -0.59 -2.57
C LEU A 44 7.57 -1.55 -2.09
N SER A 45 7.27 -2.43 -1.14
CA SER A 45 8.21 -3.48 -0.71
C SER A 45 8.19 -4.69 -1.65
N ALA A 46 7.03 -5.03 -2.22
CA ALA A 46 6.91 -6.16 -3.16
C ALA A 46 7.60 -5.89 -4.51
N ASN A 47 7.69 -4.64 -4.95
CA ASN A 47 8.42 -4.27 -6.17
C ASN A 47 9.95 -4.51 -6.07
N LEU A 48 10.49 -4.77 -4.88
CA LEU A 48 11.89 -5.19 -4.70
C LEU A 48 12.08 -6.72 -4.65
N HIS A 49 11.01 -7.52 -4.53
CA HIS A 49 11.10 -8.97 -4.42
C HIS A 49 10.93 -9.71 -5.76
N LEU A 50 10.50 -9.03 -6.83
CA LEU A 50 10.38 -9.60 -8.18
C LEU A 50 11.70 -9.62 -8.98
N VAL A 51 12.82 -9.26 -8.35
CA VAL A 51 14.17 -9.32 -8.93
C VAL A 51 15.13 -10.16 -8.08
N LEU A 52 14.71 -11.35 -7.60
CA LEU A 52 15.61 -12.47 -7.28
C LEU A 52 14.86 -13.81 -7.40
#